data_AF-A0A7X1ZPY8-F1
#
_entry.id   AF-A0A7X1ZPY8-F1
#
_cell.length_a   1.000
_cell.length_b   1.000
_cell.length_c   1.000
_cell.angle_alpha   90.00
_cell.angle_beta   90.00
_cell.angle_gamma   90.00
#
_symmetry.space_group_name_H-M   'P 1'
#
loop_
_entity.id
_entity.type
_entity.pdbx_description
1 polymer ?
#
loop_
_entity_poly.entity_id
_entity_poly.type
_entity_poly.pdbx_seq_one_letter_code
_entity_poly.pdbx_strand_id
1 'polypeptide(L)' 'MDTKKGEKHVPLAERMRPKTMERFYGQEHIIGEGKILSQLIEADRLVSIIFWGPPGSGKTTLGYILADQFNFPSI' A
#
# COMPACT_ATOMS: atom_id res chain seq x y z
N MET A 1 15.37 13.44 35.15
CA MET A 1 14.98 14.54 34.25
C MET A 1 15.00 13.97 32.84
N ASP A 2 13.91 13.32 32.46
CA ASP A 2 13.80 12.56 31.22
C ASP A 2 13.38 13.49 30.07
N THR A 3 14.36 13.89 29.28
CA THR A 3 14.16 14.65 28.04
C THR A 3 13.33 13.83 27.05
N LYS A 4 12.04 14.16 26.91
CA LYS A 4 11.14 13.63 25.87
C LYS A 4 11.73 13.91 24.48
N LYS A 5 12.22 12.85 23.84
CA LYS A 5 12.66 12.81 22.44
C LYS A 5 11.49 13.26 21.55
N GLY A 6 11.72 14.31 20.76
CA GLY A 6 10.68 15.07 20.03
C GLY A 6 9.68 14.19 19.28
N GLU A 7 8.39 14.46 19.49
CA GLU A 7 7.29 13.92 18.70
C GLU A 7 7.53 14.28 17.23
N LYS A 8 7.93 13.28 16.42
CA LYS A 8 7.97 13.44 14.96
C LYS A 8 6.54 13.78 14.52
N HIS A 9 6.34 15.01 14.06
CA HIS A 9 5.06 15.48 13.56
C HIS A 9 4.77 14.80 12.20
N VAL A 10 4.31 13.54 12.24
CA VAL A 10 4.01 12.75 11.02
C VAL A 10 2.82 13.38 10.32
N PRO A 11 2.90 13.73 9.02
CA PRO A 11 1.78 14.33 8.29
C PRO A 11 0.52 13.46 8.30
N LEU A 12 -0.67 14.07 8.27
CA LEU A 12 -1.93 13.34 8.28
C LEU A 12 -2.03 12.32 7.13
N ALA A 13 -1.57 12.69 5.94
CA ALA A 13 -1.58 11.82 4.77
C ALA A 13 -0.79 10.52 5.00
N GLU A 14 0.32 10.60 5.72
CA GLU A 14 1.14 9.43 6.06
C GLU A 14 0.46 8.58 7.15
N ARG A 15 -0.19 9.22 8.13
CA ARG A 15 -0.97 8.51 9.16
C ARG A 15 -2.21 7.81 8.60
N MET A 16 -2.82 8.38 7.56
CA MET A 16 -4.01 7.86 6.89
C MET A 16 -3.67 6.83 5.81
N ARG A 17 -2.38 6.58 5.51
CA ARG A 17 -1.99 5.60 4.50
C ARG A 17 -2.52 4.20 4.91
N PRO A 18 -3.33 3.55 4.06
CA PRO A 18 -3.76 2.18 4.28
C PRO A 18 -2.57 1.24 4.45
N LYS A 19 -2.68 0.31 5.39
CA LYS A 19 -1.65 -0.71 5.68
C LYS A 19 -1.99 -2.09 5.14
N THR A 20 -3.24 -2.30 4.78
CA THR A 20 -3.74 -3.59 4.30
C THR A 20 -4.60 -3.36 3.07
N MET A 21 -4.74 -4.40 2.24
CA MET A 21 -5.45 -4.31 0.97
C MET A 21 -6.95 -4.02 1.17
N GLU A 22 -7.56 -4.52 2.25
CA GLU A 22 -8.99 -4.31 2.58
C GLU A 22 -9.30 -2.85 2.93
N ARG A 23 -8.27 -2.07 3.31
CA ARG A 23 -8.38 -0.64 3.62
C ARG A 23 -8.03 0.25 2.43
N PHE A 24 -7.72 -0.33 1.27
CA PHE A 24 -7.41 0.42 0.07
C PHE A 24 -8.69 0.67 -0.75
N TYR A 25 -9.11 1.93 -0.84
CA TYR A 25 -10.39 2.32 -1.44
C TYR A 25 -10.25 2.84 -2.88
N GLY A 26 -11.27 2.59 -3.71
CA GLY A 26 -11.47 3.25 -5.00
C GLY A 26 -10.81 2.61 -6.21
N GLN A 27 -10.06 1.51 -6.05
CA GLN A 27 -9.38 0.81 -7.15
C GLN A 27 -9.96 -0.59 -7.40
N GLU A 28 -11.27 -0.79 -7.19
CA GLU A 28 -11.97 -2.09 -7.31
C GLU A 28 -11.81 -2.77 -8.67
N HIS A 29 -11.55 -2.00 -9.73
CA HIS A 29 -11.29 -2.58 -11.06
C HIS A 29 -9.95 -3.34 -11.14
N ILE A 30 -9.02 -3.09 -10.21
CA ILE A 30 -7.71 -3.76 -10.12
C ILE A 30 -7.67 -4.71 -8.92
N ILE A 31 -8.20 -4.28 -7.76
CA ILE A 31 -8.13 -5.00 -6.46
C ILE A 31 -9.43 -5.75 -6.11
N GLY A 32 -10.48 -5.63 -6.92
CA GLY A 32 -11.76 -6.28 -6.65
C GLY A 32 -11.66 -7.80 -6.75
N GLU A 33 -12.68 -8.50 -6.25
CA GLU A 33 -12.75 -9.95 -6.33
C GLU A 33 -12.64 -10.43 -7.80
N GLY A 34 -11.81 -11.44 -8.04
CA GLY A 34 -11.57 -11.99 -9.37
C GLY A 34 -10.84 -11.07 -10.35
N LYS A 35 -10.30 -9.93 -9.89
CA LYS A 35 -9.44 -9.06 -10.73
C LYS A 35 -8.00 -9.54 -10.73
N ILE A 36 -7.25 -9.08 -11.73
CA ILE A 36 -5.89 -9.56 -11.99
C ILE A 36 -4.98 -9.46 -10.76
N LEU A 37 -5.01 -8.35 -10.01
CA LEU A 37 -4.13 -8.18 -8.86
C LEU A 37 -4.56 -9.08 -7.70
N SER A 38 -5.87 -9.20 -7.45
CA SER A 38 -6.42 -10.09 -6.42
C SER A 38 -6.10 -11.55 -6.72
N GLN A 39 -6.22 -11.98 -7.97
CA GLN A 39 -5.86 -13.34 -8.39
C GLN A 39 -4.37 -13.62 -8.24
N LEU A 40 -3.50 -12.64 -8.56
CA LEU A 40 -2.05 -12.79 -8.36
C LEU A 40 -1.68 -12.88 -6.87
N ILE A 41 -2.40 -12.15 -6.03
CA ILE A 41 -2.27 -12.19 -4.57
C ILE A 41 -2.73 -13.55 -4.03
N GLU A 42 -3.92 -14.00 -4.40
CA GLU A 42 -4.48 -15.30 -4.00
C GLU A 42 -3.60 -16.48 -4.46
N ALA A 43 -2.96 -16.35 -5.63
CA ALA A 43 -2.06 -17.35 -6.17
C ALA A 43 -0.62 -17.27 -5.59
N ASP A 44 -0.34 -16.33 -4.69
CA ASP A 44 0.99 -16.04 -4.14
C ASP A 44 2.07 -15.83 -5.23
N ARG A 45 1.72 -15.10 -6.28
CA ARG A 45 2.56 -14.89 -7.47
C ARG A 45 2.57 -13.42 -7.85
N LEU A 46 3.40 -12.63 -7.18
CA LEU A 46 3.63 -11.25 -7.62
C LEU A 46 4.60 -11.21 -8.81
N VAL A 47 4.21 -10.49 -9.86
CA VAL A 47 5.03 -10.20 -11.03
C VAL A 47 5.52 -8.74 -11.00
N SER A 48 6.46 -8.39 -11.87
CA SER A 48 6.85 -6.99 -12.05
C SER A 48 5.67 -6.17 -12.60
N ILE A 49 5.22 -5.16 -11.84
CA ILE A 49 4.05 -4.32 -12.17
C ILE A 49 4.46 -2.85 -12.18
N ILE A 50 3.98 -2.10 -13.17
CA ILE A 50 4.11 -0.64 -13.22
C ILE A 50 2.75 -0.02 -12.91
N PHE A 51 2.66 0.72 -11.80
CA PHE A 51 1.46 1.49 -11.48
C PHE A 51 1.50 2.87 -12.15
N TRP A 52 0.51 3.15 -13.00
CA TRP A 52 0.33 4.45 -13.67
C TRP A 52 -1.05 5.04 -13.33
N GLY A 53 -1.14 6.37 -13.22
CA GLY A 53 -2.37 7.07 -12.92
C GLY A 53 -2.16 8.47 -12.35
N PRO A 54 -3.23 9.26 -12.15
CA PRO A 54 -3.17 10.65 -11.66
C PRO A 54 -2.56 10.77 -10.24
N PRO A 55 -2.02 11.93 -9.85
CA PRO A 55 -1.44 12.12 -8.51
C PRO A 55 -2.50 11.87 -7.43
N GLY A 56 -2.08 11.29 -6.30
CA GLY A 56 -3.00 10.97 -5.19
C GLY A 56 -3.84 9.70 -5.36
N SER A 57 -3.73 8.98 -6.49
CA SER A 57 -4.52 7.74 -6.74
C SER A 57 -4.09 6.50 -5.93
N GLY A 58 -3.17 6.64 -4.98
CA GLY A 58 -2.77 5.56 -4.07
C GLY A 58 -1.72 4.57 -4.60
N LYS A 59 -1.06 4.84 -5.74
CA LYS A 59 -0.06 3.92 -6.34
C LYS A 59 1.10 3.57 -5.40
N THR A 60 1.67 4.58 -4.77
CA THR A 60 2.78 4.40 -3.82
C THR A 60 2.32 3.56 -2.63
N THR A 61 1.16 3.89 -2.06
CA THR A 61 0.52 3.11 -1.00
C THR A 61 0.32 1.64 -1.41
N LEU A 62 -0.20 1.40 -2.61
CA LEU A 62 -0.46 0.04 -3.11
C LEU A 62 0.84 -0.77 -3.20
N GLY A 63 1.93 -0.16 -3.70
CA GLY A 63 3.25 -0.80 -3.72
C GLY A 63 3.75 -1.18 -2.32
N TYR A 64 3.59 -0.30 -1.34
CA TYR A 64 3.98 -0.60 0.05
C TYR A 64 3.16 -1.73 0.66
N ILE A 65 1.85 -1.76 0.43
CA ILE A 65 0.98 -2.84 0.93
C ILE A 65 1.37 -4.18 0.32
N LEU A 66 1.62 -4.21 -1.00
CA LEU A 66 2.09 -5.43 -1.67
C LEU A 66 3.46 -5.87 -1.16
N ALA A 67 4.39 -4.94 -0.95
CA ALA A 67 5.70 -5.28 -0.40
C ALA A 67 5.60 -5.89 1.00
N ASP A 68 4.77 -5.31 1.88
CA ASP A 68 4.52 -5.86 3.22
C ASP A 68 3.87 -7.24 3.16
N GLN A 69 2.86 -7.40 2.29
CA GLN A 69 2.12 -8.66 2.13
C GLN A 69 2.99 -9.81 1.60
N PHE A 70 3.90 -9.54 0.68
CA PHE A 70 4.82 -10.53 0.11
C PHE A 70 6.18 -10.56 0.83
N ASN A 71 6.33 -9.84 1.95
CA ASN A 71 7.56 -9.71 2.72
C ASN A 71 8.78 -9.29 1.86
N PHE A 72 8.55 -8.40 0.90
CA PHE A 72 9.60 -7.77 0.11
C PHE A 72 10.19 -6.56 0.86
N PRO A 73 11.50 -6.31 0.71
CA PRO A 73 12.13 -5.13 1.29
C PRO A 73 11.52 -3.87 0.65
N SER A 74 10.87 -3.05 1.48
CA SER A 74 10.37 -1.73 1.11
C SER A 74 11.31 -0.66 1.68
N ILE A 75 11.59 0.38 0.88
CA ILE A 75 12.53 1.48 1.18
C ILE A 75 11.79 2.62 1.87
#